data_AF-A0A9E0MXM9-F1
#
_entry.id   AF-A0A9E0MXM9-F1
#
_cell.length_a   1.000
_cell.length_b   1.000
_cell.length_c   1.000
_cell.angle_alpha   90.00
_cell.angle_beta   90.00
_cell.angle_gamma   90.00
#
_symmetry.space_group_name_H-M   'P 1'
#
loop_
_entity.id
_entity.type
_entity.pdbx_description
1 polymer ?
#
loop_
_entity_poly.entity_id
_entity_poly.type
_entity_poly.pdbx_seq_one_letter_code
_entity_poly.pdbx_strand_id
1 'polypeptide(L)'
;MKFAYLTIDDSPSPHTDSLTDFLVERGVPAVLFCVGERIEANPSPIIRALEKGMVIGNHSFNHQRFSQLTFEECTVQITRTEALIDSAYASAGVERPVKYFRFPHMDRGTGGWIIDYDRIAPEYREDVIRFFADGLNISLVPPSPDLVKKKEKLQEFLKNEGFSRLPIGQVIHPWFVETEMAAAIDAMYTFSTSDWMLLERHKGKWPYKNLEDLKRKIDEDKWLQVPESTHIILAHDKEEIDFVTRDLIDHFLEREFEFLPFN
;
A
#
# COMPACT_ATOMS: atom_id res chain seq x y z
N MET A 1 -2.13 2.57 -23.62
CA MET A 1 -1.34 3.03 -22.45
C MET A 1 -2.00 2.48 -21.20
N LYS A 2 -1.21 2.13 -20.19
CA LYS A 2 -1.71 1.67 -18.87
C LYS A 2 -1.15 2.62 -17.82
N PHE A 3 -1.92 2.94 -16.79
CA PHE A 3 -1.53 3.92 -15.79
C PHE A 3 -1.39 3.28 -14.42
N ALA A 4 -0.45 3.78 -13.61
CA ALA A 4 -0.18 3.25 -12.29
C ALA A 4 0.09 4.34 -11.24
N TYR A 5 -0.50 4.19 -10.06
CA TYR A 5 -0.08 4.88 -8.85
C TYR A 5 0.85 3.94 -8.08
N LEU A 6 2.13 4.28 -7.97
CA LEU A 6 3.08 3.48 -7.20
C LEU A 6 2.98 3.79 -5.71
N THR A 7 2.77 2.75 -4.92
CA THR A 7 2.76 2.83 -3.46
C THR A 7 3.76 1.85 -2.87
N ILE A 8 4.58 2.32 -1.94
CA ILE A 8 5.66 1.55 -1.35
C ILE A 8 5.46 1.51 0.16
N ASP A 9 5.21 0.33 0.70
CA ASP A 9 5.03 0.11 2.12
C ASP A 9 6.38 -0.08 2.83
N ASP A 10 6.37 0.06 4.15
CA ASP A 10 7.50 -0.21 5.04
C ASP A 10 8.68 0.77 4.95
N SER A 11 8.54 1.96 4.39
CA SER A 11 9.59 2.97 4.49
C SER A 11 9.69 3.58 5.91
N PRO A 12 10.78 4.28 6.27
CA PRO A 12 12.09 4.15 5.67
C PRO A 12 12.77 2.80 6.05
N SER A 13 13.58 2.29 5.13
CA SER A 13 14.60 1.26 5.31
C SER A 13 16.00 1.88 5.16
N PRO A 14 17.09 1.11 5.39
CA PRO A 14 18.44 1.56 5.04
C PRO A 14 18.64 1.97 3.57
N HIS A 15 17.75 1.57 2.66
CA HIS A 15 17.85 1.81 1.21
C HIS A 15 16.87 2.86 0.68
N THR A 16 16.06 3.50 1.53
CA THR A 16 15.06 4.50 1.08
C THR A 16 15.69 5.62 0.26
N ASP A 17 16.90 6.06 0.59
CA ASP A 17 17.58 7.12 -0.15
C ASP A 17 17.95 6.71 -1.57
N SER A 18 18.52 5.51 -1.73
CA SER A 18 18.85 5.01 -3.07
C SER A 18 17.59 4.64 -3.84
N LEU A 19 16.53 4.18 -3.17
CA LEU A 19 15.24 3.88 -3.81
C LEU A 19 14.61 5.16 -4.34
N THR A 20 14.64 6.23 -3.54
CA THR A 20 14.20 7.57 -3.97
C THR A 20 14.98 8.04 -5.19
N ASP A 21 16.31 7.90 -5.20
CA ASP A 21 17.13 8.28 -6.35
C ASP A 21 16.74 7.52 -7.62
N PHE A 22 16.58 6.20 -7.50
CA PHE A 22 16.15 5.35 -8.60
C PHE A 22 14.81 5.76 -9.18
N LEU A 23 13.83 6.08 -8.32
CA LEU A 23 12.50 6.52 -8.73
C LEU A 23 12.56 7.88 -9.45
N VAL A 24 13.32 8.84 -8.90
CA VAL A 24 13.51 10.17 -9.50
C VAL A 24 14.18 10.08 -10.86
N GLU A 25 15.24 9.27 -10.99
CA GLU A 25 15.95 9.07 -12.26
C GLU A 25 15.06 8.51 -13.37
N ARG A 26 14.01 7.76 -13.01
CA ARG A 26 13.04 7.18 -13.94
C ARG A 26 11.79 8.03 -14.12
N GLY A 27 11.68 9.16 -13.42
CA GLY A 27 10.47 9.98 -13.42
C GLY A 27 9.25 9.24 -12.84
N VAL A 28 9.46 8.34 -11.88
CA VAL A 28 8.38 7.55 -11.25
C VAL A 28 7.93 8.24 -9.95
N PRO A 29 6.77 8.91 -9.91
CA PRO A 29 6.20 9.40 -8.66
C PRO A 29 5.70 8.24 -7.79
N ALA A 30 5.85 8.38 -6.47
CA ALA A 30 5.42 7.36 -5.52
C ALA A 30 4.89 7.96 -4.21
N VAL A 31 4.02 7.21 -3.54
CA VAL A 31 3.75 7.38 -2.10
C VAL A 31 4.56 6.36 -1.31
N LEU A 32 5.36 6.83 -0.36
CA LEU A 32 6.04 5.99 0.62
C LEU A 32 5.20 5.92 1.91
N PHE A 33 4.64 4.75 2.23
CA PHE A 33 3.90 4.50 3.46
C PHE A 33 4.88 4.16 4.58
N CYS A 34 5.09 5.11 5.48
CA CYS A 34 6.17 5.06 6.45
C CYS A 34 5.74 4.56 7.84
N VAL A 35 6.57 3.72 8.45
CA VAL A 35 6.42 3.21 9.81
C VAL A 35 6.99 4.22 10.80
N GLY A 36 6.16 4.74 11.70
CA GLY A 36 6.52 5.85 12.58
C GLY A 36 7.76 5.62 13.45
N GLU A 37 7.94 4.41 14.00
CA GLU A 37 9.12 4.06 14.80
C GLU A 37 10.43 4.20 14.03
N ARG A 38 10.41 3.96 12.71
CA ARG A 38 11.58 4.12 11.85
C ARG A 38 11.85 5.58 11.51
N ILE A 39 10.80 6.39 11.34
CA ILE A 39 10.93 7.85 11.22
C ILE A 39 11.50 8.44 12.51
N GLU A 40 11.01 7.99 13.67
CA GLU A 40 11.50 8.45 14.98
C GLU A 40 12.97 8.09 15.19
N ALA A 41 13.39 6.90 14.76
CA ALA A 41 14.78 6.47 14.84
C ALA A 41 15.70 7.28 13.89
N ASN A 42 15.26 7.54 12.66
CA ASN A 42 16.00 8.36 11.70
C ASN A 42 15.06 8.99 10.64
N PRO A 43 14.72 10.29 10.76
CA PRO A 43 13.83 10.95 9.80
C PRO A 43 14.51 11.35 8.49
N SER A 44 15.85 11.33 8.42
CA SER A 44 16.62 11.90 7.30
C SER A 44 16.22 11.37 5.93
N PRO A 45 16.04 10.05 5.70
CA PRO A 45 15.66 9.53 4.39
C PRO A 45 14.27 10.01 3.94
N ILE A 46 13.35 10.23 4.88
CA ILE A 46 12.00 10.72 4.59
C ILE A 46 12.00 12.21 4.24
N ILE A 47 12.79 13.01 4.95
CA ILE A 47 12.99 14.43 4.62
C ILE A 47 13.57 14.56 3.20
N ARG A 48 14.58 13.76 2.88
CA ARG A 48 15.19 13.76 1.54
C ARG A 48 14.23 13.28 0.45
N ALA A 49 13.41 12.27 0.73
CA ALA A 49 12.37 11.82 -0.20
C ALA A 49 11.36 12.93 -0.50
N LEU A 50 10.95 13.70 0.52
CA LEU A 50 10.09 14.87 0.37
C LEU A 50 10.72 15.97 -0.49
N GLU A 51 11.99 16.32 -0.23
CA GLU A 51 12.75 17.29 -1.03
C GLU A 51 12.86 16.88 -2.51
N LYS A 52 12.76 15.57 -2.79
CA LYS A 52 12.79 14.98 -4.12
C LYS A 52 11.40 14.77 -4.74
N GLY A 53 10.34 15.23 -4.08
CA GLY A 53 8.97 15.22 -4.60
C GLY A 53 8.19 13.93 -4.35
N MET A 54 8.66 13.03 -3.48
CA MET A 54 7.87 11.88 -3.05
C MET A 54 6.79 12.32 -2.06
N VAL A 55 5.66 11.62 -2.06
CA VAL A 55 4.60 11.83 -1.07
C VAL A 55 4.76 10.82 0.07
N ILE A 56 4.60 11.29 1.31
CA ILE A 56 4.71 10.43 2.50
C ILE A 56 3.33 10.11 3.06
N GLY A 57 3.02 8.82 3.11
CA GLY A 57 1.84 8.24 3.74
C GLY A 57 2.17 7.64 5.11
N ASN A 58 1.13 7.44 5.92
CA ASN A 58 1.22 6.90 7.27
C ASN A 58 0.95 5.39 7.26
N HIS A 59 1.87 4.61 7.84
CA HIS A 59 1.77 3.15 7.93
C HIS A 59 1.76 2.63 9.38
N SER A 60 1.15 3.40 10.27
CA SER A 60 1.14 3.18 11.73
C SER A 60 2.52 3.31 12.39
N PHE A 61 2.55 3.30 13.72
CA PHE A 61 3.78 3.58 14.45
C PHE A 61 4.72 2.38 14.48
N ASN A 62 4.25 1.19 14.83
CA ASN A 62 5.10 0.00 14.99
C ASN A 62 4.64 -1.20 14.12
N HIS A 63 3.79 -0.97 13.12
CA HIS A 63 3.37 -1.98 12.16
C HIS A 63 2.60 -3.17 12.79
N GLN A 64 1.94 -2.94 13.93
CA GLN A 64 1.06 -3.90 14.58
C GLN A 64 -0.24 -4.16 13.79
N ARG A 65 -0.81 -5.35 13.99
CA ARG A 65 -2.10 -5.74 13.43
C ARG A 65 -3.24 -5.04 14.17
N PHE A 66 -4.03 -4.21 13.48
CA PHE A 66 -5.08 -3.42 14.13
C PHE A 66 -6.24 -4.27 14.66
N SER A 67 -6.40 -5.51 14.20
CA SER A 67 -7.35 -6.45 14.82
C SER A 67 -6.98 -6.80 16.26
N GLN A 68 -5.70 -6.74 16.61
CA GLN A 68 -5.16 -7.07 17.93
C GLN A 68 -5.13 -5.87 18.89
N LEU A 69 -5.51 -4.69 18.41
CA LEU A 69 -5.52 -3.44 19.17
C LEU A 69 -6.95 -3.01 19.48
N THR A 70 -7.10 -2.29 20.59
CA THR A 70 -8.29 -1.48 20.89
C THR A 70 -8.40 -0.31 19.93
N PHE A 71 -9.57 0.33 19.86
CA PHE A 71 -9.75 1.51 19.00
C PHE A 71 -8.81 2.64 19.42
N GLU A 72 -8.64 2.85 20.72
CA GLU A 72 -7.77 3.87 21.30
C GLU A 72 -6.29 3.62 21.00
N GLU A 73 -5.83 2.37 21.08
CA GLU A 73 -4.47 2.02 20.65
C GLU A 73 -4.25 2.24 19.16
N CYS A 74 -5.26 1.94 18.32
CA CYS A 74 -5.20 2.21 16.89
C CYS A 74 -5.05 3.71 16.58
N THR A 75 -5.80 4.58 17.27
CA THR A 75 -5.69 6.04 17.03
C THR A 75 -4.36 6.59 17.51
N VAL A 76 -3.78 6.05 18.60
CA VAL A 76 -2.42 6.39 19.05
C VAL A 76 -1.36 6.00 18.00
N GLN A 77 -1.48 4.82 17.39
CA GLN A 77 -0.59 4.38 16.30
C GLN A 77 -0.59 5.34 15.11
N ILE A 78 -1.79 5.80 14.71
CA ILE A 78 -1.97 6.72 13.58
C ILE A 78 -1.44 8.12 13.93
N THR A 79 -1.92 8.71 15.03
CA THR A 79 -1.63 10.10 15.41
C THR A 79 -0.16 10.33 15.75
N ARG A 80 0.50 9.39 16.42
CA ARG A 80 1.93 9.50 16.72
C ARG A 80 2.77 9.54 15.44
N THR A 81 2.45 8.65 14.49
CA THR A 81 3.12 8.61 13.19
C THR A 81 2.84 9.86 12.38
N GLU A 82 1.62 10.36 12.46
CA GLU A 82 1.19 11.56 11.76
C GLU A 82 1.96 12.81 12.21
N ALA A 83 2.19 12.97 13.51
CA ALA A 83 3.01 14.07 14.05
C ALA A 83 4.47 14.02 13.57
N LEU A 84 5.03 12.80 13.41
CA LEU A 84 6.38 12.62 12.86
C LEU A 84 6.44 12.99 11.38
N ILE A 85 5.42 12.60 10.60
CA ILE A 85 5.33 12.96 9.19
C ILE A 85 5.15 14.47 9.02
N ASP A 86 4.28 15.12 9.79
CA ASP A 86 4.11 16.57 9.78
C ASP A 86 5.43 17.30 10.09
N SER A 87 6.21 16.79 11.05
CA SER A 87 7.54 17.31 11.37
C SER A 87 8.54 17.13 10.24
N ALA A 88 8.46 16.04 9.48
CA ALA A 88 9.30 15.80 8.31
C ALA A 88 8.97 16.74 7.15
N TYR A 89 7.68 16.97 6.84
CA TYR A 89 7.26 17.98 5.85
C TYR A 89 7.72 19.39 6.24
N ALA A 90 7.55 19.77 7.51
CA ALA A 90 8.02 21.06 8.01
C ALA A 90 9.55 21.21 7.87
N SER A 91 10.29 20.15 8.16
CA SER A 91 11.77 20.13 8.05
C SER A 91 12.26 20.17 6.60
N ALA A 92 11.55 19.52 5.68
CA ALA A 92 11.82 19.58 4.24
C ALA A 92 11.42 20.93 3.61
N GLY A 93 10.63 21.74 4.31
CA GLY A 93 10.09 23.00 3.77
C GLY A 93 9.09 22.78 2.62
N VAL A 94 8.42 21.63 2.60
CA VAL A 94 7.47 21.23 1.55
C VAL A 94 6.05 21.27 2.13
N GLU A 95 5.10 21.86 1.40
CA GLU A 95 3.68 21.81 1.77
C GLU A 95 3.17 20.37 1.62
N ARG A 96 2.45 19.87 2.63
CA ARG A 96 1.85 18.54 2.58
C ARG A 96 0.55 18.58 1.78
N PRO A 97 0.49 17.98 0.57
CA PRO A 97 -0.68 18.11 -0.28
C PRO A 97 -1.89 17.33 0.28
N VAL A 98 -1.63 16.20 0.92
CA VAL A 98 -2.66 15.24 1.34
C VAL A 98 -2.12 14.28 2.40
N LYS A 99 -3.03 13.74 3.20
CA LYS A 99 -2.76 12.69 4.19
C LYS A 99 -3.26 11.35 3.67
N TYR A 100 -2.34 10.43 3.39
CA TYR A 100 -2.68 9.04 3.06
C TYR A 100 -2.35 8.12 4.24
N PHE A 101 -3.14 7.07 4.42
CA PHE A 101 -2.91 6.05 5.43
C PHE A 101 -3.12 4.65 4.85
N ARG A 102 -2.28 3.69 5.24
CA ARG A 102 -2.46 2.28 4.90
C ARG A 102 -2.33 1.42 6.15
N PHE A 103 -3.29 0.53 6.37
CA PHE A 103 -3.20 -0.42 7.48
C PHE A 103 -2.07 -1.43 7.26
N PRO A 104 -1.22 -1.69 8.27
CA PRO A 104 -0.28 -2.81 8.25
C PRO A 104 -0.99 -4.13 7.94
N HIS A 105 -0.38 -4.94 7.06
CA HIS A 105 -0.90 -6.26 6.65
C HIS A 105 -2.30 -6.24 6.01
N MET A 106 -2.79 -5.08 5.56
CA MET A 106 -4.19 -4.85 5.18
C MET A 106 -5.20 -5.20 6.30
N ASP A 107 -4.75 -5.28 7.55
CA ASP A 107 -5.63 -5.58 8.67
C ASP A 107 -6.36 -4.30 9.08
N ARG A 108 -7.56 -4.11 8.54
CA ARG A 108 -8.42 -2.93 8.76
C ARG A 108 -9.16 -2.98 10.09
N GLY A 109 -8.59 -3.64 11.09
CA GLY A 109 -9.20 -3.89 12.41
C GLY A 109 -10.06 -5.15 12.49
N THR A 110 -10.06 -5.98 11.44
CA THR A 110 -10.93 -7.17 11.27
C THR A 110 -10.14 -8.45 10.96
N GLY A 111 -8.82 -8.41 11.07
CA GLY A 111 -7.94 -9.57 10.92
C GLY A 111 -7.75 -9.92 9.45
N GLY A 112 -7.80 -11.20 9.12
CA GLY A 112 -7.73 -11.67 7.74
C GLY A 112 -8.98 -11.36 6.89
N TRP A 113 -10.03 -10.77 7.49
CA TRP A 113 -11.21 -10.32 6.76
C TRP A 113 -10.93 -8.94 6.15
N ILE A 114 -10.33 -8.92 4.96
CA ILE A 114 -9.86 -7.68 4.32
C ILE A 114 -11.04 -6.83 3.82
N ILE A 115 -11.99 -7.48 3.15
CA ILE A 115 -13.21 -6.86 2.61
C ILE A 115 -14.42 -7.76 2.87
N ASP A 116 -15.61 -7.18 2.75
CA ASP A 116 -16.86 -7.93 2.78
C ASP A 116 -17.06 -8.77 1.49
N TYR A 117 -16.57 -10.01 1.50
CA TYR A 117 -16.64 -10.92 0.34
C TYR A 117 -18.07 -11.25 -0.09
N ASP A 118 -19.04 -11.15 0.82
CA ASP A 118 -20.45 -11.43 0.53
C ASP A 118 -21.10 -10.31 -0.28
N ARG A 119 -20.55 -9.09 -0.22
CA ARG A 119 -20.96 -7.95 -1.05
C ARG A 119 -20.34 -7.94 -2.44
N ILE A 120 -19.40 -8.83 -2.72
CA ILE A 120 -18.83 -8.99 -4.06
C ILE A 120 -19.81 -9.78 -4.92
N ALA A 121 -20.04 -9.32 -6.15
CA ALA A 121 -20.83 -10.03 -7.13
C ALA A 121 -20.31 -11.47 -7.33
N PRO A 122 -21.19 -12.49 -7.37
CA PRO A 122 -20.78 -13.90 -7.36
C PRO A 122 -19.74 -14.28 -8.41
N GLU A 123 -19.80 -13.68 -9.59
CA GLU A 123 -18.88 -13.92 -10.72
C GLU A 123 -17.43 -13.46 -10.46
N TYR A 124 -17.20 -12.54 -9.51
CA TYR A 124 -15.87 -12.04 -9.17
C TYR A 124 -15.35 -12.57 -7.83
N ARG A 125 -16.21 -13.15 -6.99
CA ARG A 125 -15.87 -13.49 -5.60
C ARG A 125 -14.66 -14.41 -5.49
N GLU A 126 -14.61 -15.49 -6.27
CA GLU A 126 -13.49 -16.44 -6.23
C GLU A 126 -12.17 -15.80 -6.67
N ASP A 127 -12.21 -14.94 -7.69
CA ASP A 127 -11.04 -14.21 -8.18
C ASP A 127 -10.50 -13.25 -7.13
N VAL A 128 -11.38 -12.57 -6.39
CA VAL A 128 -10.98 -11.63 -5.34
C VAL A 128 -10.45 -12.36 -4.10
N ILE A 129 -11.07 -13.48 -3.72
CA ILE A 129 -10.54 -14.34 -2.67
C ILE A 129 -9.13 -14.80 -3.03
N ARG A 130 -8.92 -15.27 -4.27
CA ARG A 130 -7.60 -15.69 -4.75
C ARG A 130 -6.60 -14.52 -4.76
N PHE A 131 -7.04 -13.35 -5.20
CA PHE A 131 -6.21 -12.13 -5.22
C PHE A 131 -5.61 -11.80 -3.85
N PHE A 132 -6.41 -11.86 -2.78
CA PHE A 132 -5.90 -11.62 -1.43
C PHE A 132 -5.21 -12.85 -0.82
N ALA A 133 -5.66 -14.07 -1.14
CA ALA A 133 -5.00 -15.29 -0.70
C ALA A 133 -3.58 -15.44 -1.26
N ASP A 134 -3.33 -14.91 -2.46
CA ASP A 134 -2.00 -14.83 -3.10
C ASP A 134 -1.14 -13.72 -2.48
N GLY A 135 -1.11 -13.67 -1.15
CA GLY A 135 -0.19 -12.80 -0.44
C GLY A 135 -0.59 -12.33 0.95
N LEU A 136 -1.81 -12.59 1.38
CA LEU A 136 -2.25 -12.26 2.72
C LEU A 136 -2.77 -13.50 3.41
N ASN A 137 -2.61 -13.50 4.74
CA ASN A 137 -3.29 -14.48 5.57
C ASN A 137 -4.76 -14.05 5.73
N ILE A 138 -5.61 -14.48 4.80
CA ILE A 138 -7.02 -14.11 4.80
C ILE A 138 -7.87 -15.04 5.68
N SER A 139 -8.97 -14.48 6.17
CA SER A 139 -10.06 -15.21 6.83
C SER A 139 -11.32 -15.02 5.99
N LEU A 140 -11.98 -16.13 5.66
CA LEU A 140 -13.31 -16.13 5.04
C LEU A 140 -14.43 -16.28 6.08
N VAL A 141 -14.08 -16.30 7.36
CA VAL A 141 -15.05 -16.23 8.46
C VAL A 141 -15.34 -14.75 8.72
N PRO A 142 -16.61 -14.31 8.62
CA PRO A 142 -16.98 -12.94 8.92
C PRO A 142 -16.56 -12.53 10.34
N PRO A 143 -16.11 -11.28 10.53
CA PRO A 143 -15.70 -10.79 11.85
C PRO A 143 -16.92 -10.59 12.76
N SER A 144 -16.67 -10.49 14.07
CA SER A 144 -17.75 -10.16 15.01
C SER A 144 -18.33 -8.76 14.74
N PRO A 145 -19.60 -8.50 15.11
CA PRO A 145 -20.19 -7.17 14.97
C PRO A 145 -19.36 -6.04 15.61
N ASP A 146 -18.67 -6.33 16.72
CA ASP A 146 -17.79 -5.36 17.39
C ASP A 146 -16.55 -5.01 16.56
N LEU A 147 -15.95 -5.98 15.86
CA LEU A 147 -14.83 -5.73 14.96
C LEU A 147 -15.26 -4.96 13.71
N VAL A 148 -16.45 -5.25 13.16
CA VAL A 148 -17.06 -4.45 12.07
C VAL A 148 -17.23 -3.00 12.51
N LYS A 149 -17.84 -2.78 13.69
CA LYS A 149 -18.04 -1.45 14.26
C LYS A 149 -16.71 -0.72 14.52
N LYS A 150 -15.67 -1.44 14.95
CA LYS A 150 -14.32 -0.88 15.11
C LYS A 150 -13.75 -0.40 13.77
N LYS A 151 -13.84 -1.22 12.72
CA LYS A 151 -13.41 -0.85 11.35
C LYS A 151 -14.13 0.40 10.85
N GLU A 152 -15.46 0.47 11.01
CA GLU A 152 -16.25 1.65 10.64
C GLU A 152 -15.80 2.91 11.37
N LYS A 153 -15.59 2.82 12.70
CA LYS A 153 -15.06 3.92 13.50
C LYS A 153 -13.66 4.35 13.06
N LEU A 154 -12.80 3.41 12.64
CA LEU A 154 -11.47 3.75 12.13
C LEU A 154 -11.54 4.50 10.80
N GLN A 155 -12.46 4.14 9.90
CA GLN A 155 -12.70 4.90 8.67
C GLN A 155 -13.20 6.32 8.96
N GLU A 156 -14.15 6.45 9.89
CA GLU A 156 -14.66 7.75 10.32
C GLU A 156 -13.56 8.60 10.98
N PHE A 157 -12.75 7.99 11.84
CA PHE A 157 -11.59 8.64 12.44
C PHE A 157 -10.61 9.16 11.39
N LEU A 158 -10.19 8.32 10.44
CA LEU A 158 -9.30 8.73 9.35
C LEU A 158 -9.89 9.91 8.57
N LYS A 159 -11.19 9.85 8.23
CA LYS A 159 -11.87 10.95 7.55
C LYS A 159 -11.86 12.25 8.37
N ASN A 160 -12.16 12.17 9.66
CA ASN A 160 -12.25 13.32 10.55
C ASN A 160 -10.87 13.97 10.80
N GLU A 161 -9.80 13.17 10.80
CA GLU A 161 -8.41 13.64 10.90
C GLU A 161 -7.83 14.17 9.57
N GLY A 162 -8.66 14.24 8.52
CA GLY A 162 -8.29 14.80 7.22
C GLY A 162 -7.52 13.84 6.31
N PHE A 163 -7.50 12.54 6.61
CA PHE A 163 -7.00 11.55 5.66
C PHE A 163 -7.93 11.44 4.46
N SER A 164 -7.31 11.20 3.30
CA SER A 164 -8.00 11.06 2.03
C SER A 164 -7.73 9.70 1.43
N ARG A 165 -8.69 9.21 0.66
CA ARG A 165 -8.50 8.03 -0.18
C ARG A 165 -7.43 8.30 -1.25
N LEU A 166 -6.73 7.25 -1.66
CA LEU A 166 -5.86 7.34 -2.84
C LEU A 166 -6.66 7.70 -4.10
N PRO A 167 -6.02 8.37 -5.08
CA PRO A 167 -6.62 8.54 -6.39
C PRO A 167 -6.83 7.18 -7.04
N ILE A 168 -8.01 7.01 -7.63
CA ILE A 168 -8.39 5.75 -8.30
C ILE A 168 -8.43 5.89 -9.83
N GLY A 169 -8.30 7.10 -10.38
CA GLY A 169 -8.28 7.35 -11.83
C GLY A 169 -9.37 6.55 -12.59
N GLN A 170 -8.94 5.82 -13.61
CA GLN A 170 -9.76 4.85 -14.36
C GLN A 170 -9.50 3.41 -13.89
N VAL A 171 -9.55 3.15 -12.59
CA VAL A 171 -9.63 1.77 -12.08
C VAL A 171 -10.97 1.20 -12.55
N ILE A 172 -10.92 0.12 -13.33
CA ILE A 172 -12.09 -0.49 -14.00
C ILE A 172 -12.54 -1.81 -13.37
N HIS A 173 -11.83 -2.28 -12.34
CA HIS A 173 -12.08 -3.58 -11.71
C HIS A 173 -13.43 -3.55 -10.99
N PRO A 174 -14.46 -4.31 -11.41
CA PRO A 174 -15.79 -4.24 -10.78
C PRO A 174 -15.71 -4.55 -9.29
N TRP A 175 -14.91 -5.56 -8.93
CA TRP A 175 -14.66 -5.95 -7.54
C TRP A 175 -13.96 -4.88 -6.68
N PHE A 176 -13.36 -3.86 -7.29
CA PHE A 176 -12.80 -2.71 -6.58
C PHE A 176 -13.78 -1.54 -6.56
N VAL A 177 -14.32 -1.15 -7.73
CA VAL A 177 -15.16 0.05 -7.87
C VAL A 177 -16.56 -0.09 -7.29
N GLU A 178 -17.10 -1.31 -7.27
CA GLU A 178 -18.45 -1.59 -6.75
C GLU A 178 -18.44 -2.02 -5.28
N THR A 179 -17.26 -2.10 -4.66
CA THR A 179 -17.11 -2.54 -3.27
C THR A 179 -16.66 -1.39 -2.37
N GLU A 180 -16.55 -1.69 -1.07
CA GLU A 180 -16.04 -0.73 -0.09
C GLU A 180 -14.60 -0.26 -0.37
N MET A 181 -13.85 -0.95 -1.25
CA MET A 181 -12.46 -0.59 -1.56
C MET A 181 -12.33 0.78 -2.20
N ALA A 182 -13.21 1.14 -3.15
CA ALA A 182 -13.17 2.44 -3.82
C ALA A 182 -13.66 3.62 -2.95
N ALA A 183 -14.37 3.30 -1.86
CA ALA A 183 -14.88 4.28 -0.91
C ALA A 183 -14.00 4.41 0.36
N ALA A 184 -13.08 3.47 0.58
CA ALA A 184 -12.19 3.43 1.73
C ALA A 184 -11.32 4.69 1.81
N ILE A 185 -11.18 5.24 3.02
CA ILE A 185 -10.24 6.35 3.27
C ILE A 185 -8.81 5.82 3.36
N ASP A 186 -8.63 4.59 3.85
CA ASP A 186 -7.35 3.92 3.80
C ASP A 186 -6.98 3.47 2.37
N ALA A 187 -5.69 3.41 2.11
CA ALA A 187 -5.10 3.05 0.85
C ALA A 187 -5.19 1.53 0.61
N MET A 188 -6.14 1.13 -0.23
CA MET A 188 -6.18 -0.21 -0.83
C MET A 188 -5.22 -0.29 -2.03
N TYR A 189 -5.14 -1.46 -2.67
CA TYR A 189 -4.39 -1.67 -3.90
C TYR A 189 -5.21 -2.50 -4.90
N THR A 190 -4.89 -2.37 -6.19
CA THR A 190 -5.48 -3.21 -7.26
C THR A 190 -4.50 -4.25 -7.76
N PHE A 191 -3.21 -4.09 -7.47
CA PHE A 191 -2.18 -5.08 -7.76
C PHE A 191 -1.06 -5.01 -6.72
N SER A 192 -0.64 -6.17 -6.20
CA SER A 192 0.56 -6.27 -5.39
C SER A 192 1.68 -6.86 -6.22
N THR A 193 2.88 -6.31 -6.14
CA THR A 193 4.08 -6.90 -6.75
C THR A 193 4.44 -8.24 -6.12
N SER A 194 3.96 -8.53 -4.90
CA SER A 194 4.32 -9.71 -4.11
C SER A 194 5.83 -9.87 -3.88
N ASP A 195 6.60 -8.79 -4.01
CA ASP A 195 8.05 -8.71 -3.79
C ASP A 195 8.50 -9.30 -2.44
N TRP A 196 7.75 -9.04 -1.38
CA TRP A 196 7.97 -9.54 -0.03
C TRP A 196 7.94 -11.08 0.07
N MET A 197 7.38 -11.80 -0.91
CA MET A 197 7.44 -13.26 -0.94
C MET A 197 8.86 -13.79 -1.14
N LEU A 198 9.77 -12.97 -1.69
CA LEU A 198 11.17 -13.33 -1.89
C LEU A 198 12.05 -13.07 -0.67
N LEU A 199 11.49 -12.51 0.41
CA LEU A 199 12.15 -12.49 1.72
C LEU A 199 12.48 -13.91 2.18
N GLU A 200 13.64 -14.11 2.80
CA GLU A 200 14.12 -15.44 3.20
C GLU A 200 13.11 -16.22 4.05
N ARG A 201 12.44 -15.53 4.98
CA ARG A 201 11.39 -16.12 5.84
C ARG A 201 10.13 -16.59 5.10
N HIS A 202 9.95 -16.18 3.85
CA HIS A 202 8.77 -16.46 3.01
C HIS A 202 9.09 -17.35 1.81
N LYS A 203 10.37 -17.58 1.48
CA LYS A 203 10.78 -18.45 0.38
C LYS A 203 10.13 -19.83 0.49
N GLY A 204 9.43 -20.23 -0.57
CA GLY A 204 8.76 -21.53 -0.68
C GLY A 204 7.41 -21.65 0.05
N LYS A 205 6.93 -20.61 0.76
CA LYS A 205 5.60 -20.62 1.40
C LYS A 205 4.47 -20.19 0.48
N TRP A 206 4.80 -19.47 -0.58
CA TRP A 206 3.87 -18.79 -1.48
C TRP A 206 4.17 -19.14 -2.94
N PRO A 207 3.23 -18.89 -3.88
CA PRO A 207 3.35 -19.38 -5.26
C PRO A 207 4.56 -18.81 -6.04
N TYR A 208 4.97 -17.57 -5.77
CA TYR A 208 6.07 -16.93 -6.48
C TYR A 208 7.40 -17.14 -5.74
N LYS A 209 8.38 -17.75 -6.42
CA LYS A 209 9.62 -18.25 -5.79
C LYS A 209 10.88 -17.47 -6.18
N ASN A 210 10.80 -16.69 -7.24
CA ASN A 210 11.91 -15.91 -7.78
C ASN A 210 11.38 -14.67 -8.53
N LEU A 211 12.30 -13.81 -8.98
CA LEU A 211 11.98 -12.58 -9.69
C LEU A 211 11.20 -12.83 -11.00
N GLU A 212 11.54 -13.88 -11.75
CA GLU A 212 10.85 -14.22 -13.01
C GLU A 212 9.39 -14.63 -12.77
N ASP A 213 9.08 -15.28 -11.65
CA ASP A 213 7.71 -15.58 -11.26
C ASP A 213 6.90 -14.30 -11.03
N LEU A 214 7.51 -13.27 -10.43
CA LEU A 214 6.87 -11.97 -10.17
C LEU A 214 6.73 -11.15 -11.46
N LYS A 215 7.73 -11.15 -12.34
CA LYS A 215 7.64 -10.52 -13.67
C LYS A 215 6.55 -11.18 -14.52
N ARG A 216 6.48 -12.51 -14.51
CA ARG A 216 5.40 -13.25 -15.19
C ARG A 216 4.03 -12.94 -14.62
N LYS A 217 3.91 -12.77 -13.30
CA LYS A 217 2.66 -12.32 -12.66
C LYS A 217 2.20 -10.97 -13.21
N ILE A 218 3.11 -10.01 -13.40
CA ILE A 218 2.78 -8.72 -14.02
C ILE A 218 2.30 -8.92 -15.46
N ASP A 219 3.01 -9.73 -16.24
CA ASP A 219 2.72 -9.96 -17.66
C ASP A 219 1.39 -10.70 -17.90
N GLU A 220 1.03 -11.62 -17.02
CA GLU A 220 -0.14 -12.50 -17.16
C GLU A 220 -1.39 -11.99 -16.44
N ASP A 221 -1.29 -10.94 -15.60
CA ASP A 221 -2.46 -10.42 -14.89
C ASP A 221 -3.47 -9.79 -15.85
N LYS A 222 -4.61 -10.48 -16.01
CA LYS A 222 -5.66 -10.12 -16.97
C LYS A 222 -6.17 -8.70 -16.83
N TRP A 223 -6.07 -8.11 -15.64
CA TRP A 223 -6.59 -6.79 -15.38
C TRP A 223 -5.54 -5.71 -15.59
N LEU A 224 -4.29 -5.96 -15.18
CA LEU A 224 -3.15 -5.10 -15.50
C LEU A 224 -2.98 -4.94 -17.00
N GLN A 225 -3.34 -5.94 -17.80
CA GLN A 225 -3.19 -5.87 -19.26
C GLN A 225 -4.34 -5.17 -19.99
N VAL A 226 -5.38 -4.67 -19.28
CA VAL A 226 -6.46 -3.93 -19.94
C VAL A 226 -5.94 -2.56 -20.40
N PRO A 227 -6.12 -2.16 -21.67
CA PRO A 227 -5.73 -0.82 -22.12
C PRO A 227 -6.56 0.28 -21.44
N GLU A 228 -5.94 1.45 -21.27
CA GLU A 228 -6.58 2.67 -20.74
C GLU A 228 -7.06 2.54 -19.28
N SER A 229 -6.60 1.51 -18.54
CA SER A 229 -6.89 1.34 -17.13
C SER A 229 -5.87 2.05 -16.22
N THR A 230 -6.30 2.33 -14.99
CA THR A 230 -5.44 2.79 -13.88
C THR A 230 -5.33 1.69 -12.83
N HIS A 231 -4.15 1.58 -12.21
CA HIS A 231 -3.88 0.61 -11.15
C HIS A 231 -3.20 1.27 -9.95
N ILE A 232 -3.45 0.74 -8.75
CA ILE A 232 -2.70 1.08 -7.55
C ILE A 232 -1.76 -0.10 -7.27
N ILE A 233 -0.46 0.14 -7.40
CA ILE A 233 0.60 -0.86 -7.28
C ILE A 233 1.15 -0.83 -5.86
N LEU A 234 1.07 -1.96 -5.15
CA LEU A 234 1.69 -2.16 -3.83
C LEU A 234 3.03 -2.87 -3.98
N ALA A 235 4.11 -2.20 -3.57
CA ALA A 235 5.46 -2.73 -3.41
C ALA A 235 6.00 -2.43 -1.99
N HIS A 236 7.20 -2.87 -1.65
CA HIS A 236 7.78 -2.69 -0.31
C HIS A 236 9.23 -2.19 -0.36
N ASP A 237 9.55 -1.31 0.59
CA ASP A 237 10.90 -0.83 0.90
C ASP A 237 11.48 -1.68 2.03
N LYS A 238 12.19 -2.75 1.65
CA LYS A 238 12.86 -3.68 2.59
C LYS A 238 14.25 -4.00 2.10
N GLU A 239 15.20 -3.97 3.02
CA GLU A 239 16.63 -4.19 2.74
C GLU A 239 16.90 -5.47 1.96
N GLU A 240 16.28 -6.58 2.35
CA GLU A 240 16.58 -7.88 1.73
C GLU A 240 16.04 -8.05 0.31
N ILE A 241 15.15 -7.17 -0.14
CA ILE A 241 14.48 -7.24 -1.45
C ILE A 241 14.55 -5.92 -2.24
N ASP A 242 15.39 -4.96 -1.84
CA ASP A 242 15.53 -3.67 -2.54
C ASP A 242 15.75 -3.85 -4.05
N PHE A 243 16.63 -4.78 -4.43
CA PHE A 243 16.88 -5.10 -5.84
C PHE A 243 15.64 -5.66 -6.55
N VAL A 244 14.83 -6.48 -5.87
CA VAL A 244 13.60 -7.06 -6.42
C VAL A 244 12.59 -5.96 -6.70
N THR A 245 12.37 -5.06 -5.74
CA THR A 245 11.43 -3.95 -5.87
C THR A 245 11.80 -3.06 -7.07
N ARG A 246 13.08 -2.71 -7.21
CA ARG A 246 13.59 -1.94 -8.35
C ARG A 246 13.39 -2.66 -9.69
N ASP A 247 13.77 -3.92 -9.77
CA ASP A 247 13.63 -4.72 -11.00
C ASP A 247 12.17 -4.83 -11.44
N LEU A 248 11.22 -4.91 -10.49
CA LEU A 248 9.79 -4.96 -10.82
C LEU A 248 9.27 -3.60 -11.30
N ILE A 249 9.74 -2.49 -10.73
CA ILE A 249 9.40 -1.15 -11.21
C ILE A 249 9.94 -0.94 -12.63
N ASP A 250 11.19 -1.36 -12.91
CA ASP A 250 11.74 -1.36 -14.27
C ASP A 250 10.90 -2.21 -15.22
N HIS A 251 10.46 -3.40 -14.78
CA HIS A 251 9.60 -4.26 -15.58
C HIS A 251 8.23 -3.60 -15.89
N PHE A 252 7.65 -2.84 -14.97
CA PHE A 252 6.43 -2.05 -15.27
C PHE A 252 6.71 -1.01 -16.37
N LEU A 253 7.83 -0.30 -16.30
CA LEU A 253 8.22 0.69 -17.32
C LEU A 253 8.44 0.03 -18.69
N GLU A 254 9.11 -1.12 -18.73
CA GLU A 254 9.30 -1.93 -19.95
C GLU A 254 7.99 -2.44 -20.56
N ARG A 255 6.92 -2.54 -19.74
CA ARG A 255 5.56 -2.91 -20.15
C ARG A 255 4.65 -1.70 -20.42
N GLU A 256 5.27 -0.53 -20.62
CA GLU A 256 4.63 0.73 -21.01
C GLU A 256 3.56 1.20 -20.01
N PHE A 257 3.79 0.97 -18.72
CA PHE A 257 3.03 1.63 -17.66
C PHE A 257 3.55 3.06 -17.45
N GLU A 258 2.64 4.01 -17.45
CA GLU A 258 2.89 5.39 -17.06
C GLU A 258 2.54 5.57 -15.58
N PHE A 259 3.51 6.01 -14.77
CA PHE A 259 3.28 6.28 -13.36
C PHE A 259 2.75 7.69 -13.13
N LEU A 260 1.60 7.79 -12.47
CA LEU A 260 0.86 9.04 -12.26
C LEU A 260 1.25 9.73 -10.94
N PRO A 261 1.35 11.06 -10.92
CA PRO A 261 1.62 11.83 -9.70
C PRO A 261 0.45 11.83 -8.71
N PHE A 262 0.75 12.09 -7.44
CA PHE A 262 -0.22 12.20 -6.35
C PHE A 262 -0.42 13.68 -6.01
N ASN A 263 -1.38 14.30 -6.66
CA ASN A 263 -1.70 15.73 -6.56
C ASN A 263 -3.19 15.98 -6.35
#